data_AF-A0A0W8F0Q5-F1
#
_entry.id   AF-A0A0W8F0Q5-F1
#
_cell.length_a   1.000
_cell.length_b   1.000
_cell.length_c   1.000
_cell.angle_alpha   90.00
_cell.angle_beta   90.00
_cell.angle_gamma   90.00
#
_symmetry.space_group_name_H-M   'P 1'
#
loop_
_entity.id
_entity.type
_entity.pdbx_description
1 polymer ?
#
loop_
_entity_poly.entity_id
_entity_poly.type
_entity_poly.pdbx_seq_one_letter_code
_entity_poly.pdbx_strand_id
1 'polypeptide(L)'
;MAFFHCRGILSRSRCLYSYTPDPKMDEMESNTPLKYAFFILVAGTLLVCGCMESKSVSPEGEWIILPASEVWPEYSGYSSWSSTPTGDYRGLVITTVPDYTAVESGENVSIDVIFENRGVAPVVIDNFPPAFLMKDRADISIPSRIKRTYLRGDDTTTIQPGDRIVHTIDWDQRDNPGFLVGPGIYLLEITDVMQYDGETENVYRGSIGREITEITVRPAGGSLERSIVANQAVTNGTITITLESIHAKTDHVELVFSALADSPGYVAVMDDGREWTHVLSPEYEPLHGFYRIDDGMMRYLWKVESTGGQDYRYRYRCSIEPLPRDVQSITVTIDGFGPVPGLWDYHITL
;
A
#
# COMPACT_ATOMS: atom_id res chain seq x y z
N MET A 1 28.48 17.31 45.61
CA MET A 1 29.76 18.01 45.38
C MET A 1 30.78 17.47 46.39
N ALA A 2 31.56 16.47 45.99
CA ALA A 2 32.78 16.00 46.63
C ALA A 2 33.47 15.08 45.61
N PHE A 3 34.60 15.53 45.08
CA PHE A 3 35.45 14.81 44.13
C PHE A 3 36.52 14.03 44.90
N PHE A 4 36.82 12.81 44.48
CA PHE A 4 38.06 12.12 44.85
C PHE A 4 38.80 11.60 43.62
N HIS A 5 40.04 12.08 43.52
CA HIS A 5 41.23 11.65 42.80
C HIS A 5 41.21 10.40 41.89
N CYS A 6 41.65 10.61 40.63
CA CYS A 6 42.56 9.71 39.92
C CYS A 6 43.90 10.42 39.65
N ARG A 7 45.01 9.73 39.92
CA ARG A 7 46.41 10.15 39.70
C ARG A 7 47.11 9.06 38.89
N GLY A 8 47.97 9.45 37.94
CA GLY A 8 49.00 8.59 37.31
C GLY A 8 48.85 8.43 35.79
N ILE A 9 49.27 9.40 34.97
CA ILE A 9 50.61 9.56 34.33
C ILE A 9 50.83 8.51 33.20
N LEU A 10 50.62 8.82 31.92
CA LEU A 10 51.42 9.57 30.92
C LEU A 10 52.80 8.99 30.58
N SER A 11 53.00 8.72 29.28
CA SER A 11 54.25 8.82 28.47
C SER A 11 54.18 7.79 27.33
N ARG A 12 54.38 8.04 26.02
CA ARG A 12 54.90 9.14 25.17
C ARG A 12 54.45 8.76 23.73
N SER A 13 53.80 9.61 22.95
CA SER A 13 54.35 10.64 22.03
C SER A 13 54.72 10.16 20.61
N ARG A 14 53.95 10.69 19.64
CA ARG A 14 54.29 11.22 18.29
C ARG A 14 54.63 10.28 17.11
N CYS A 15 53.65 10.17 16.19
CA CYS A 15 53.63 10.72 14.80
C CYS A 15 54.96 10.90 14.04
N LEU A 16 55.15 10.24 12.88
CA LEU A 16 54.85 10.75 11.51
C LEU A 16 55.58 9.96 10.38
N TYR A 17 54.88 9.87 9.25
CA TYR A 17 55.32 9.65 7.86
C TYR A 17 55.55 8.24 7.26
N SER A 18 55.11 8.19 6.01
CA SER A 18 54.90 7.14 5.00
C SER A 18 56.17 6.55 4.37
N TYR A 19 56.15 5.24 4.05
CA TYR A 19 56.58 4.65 2.76
C TYR A 19 56.38 3.11 2.79
N THR A 20 55.92 2.51 1.69
CA THR A 20 56.06 1.07 1.32
C THR A 20 56.97 0.99 0.08
N PRO A 21 57.66 -0.13 -0.31
CA PRO A 21 57.34 -1.54 -0.03
C PRO A 21 58.53 -2.55 0.19
N ASP A 22 58.19 -3.73 0.74
CA ASP A 22 58.72 -5.12 0.53
C ASP A 22 60.22 -5.50 0.66
N PRO A 23 60.59 -6.81 0.75
CA PRO A 23 60.04 -7.95 1.50
C PRO A 23 61.13 -8.79 2.26
N LYS A 24 60.65 -9.85 2.95
CA LYS A 24 61.30 -11.13 3.35
C LYS A 24 61.81 -11.30 4.78
N MET A 25 61.24 -12.36 5.39
CA MET A 25 61.84 -13.52 6.10
C MET A 25 62.97 -13.21 7.09
N ASP A 26 62.99 -13.72 8.31
CA ASP A 26 62.29 -14.80 8.99
C ASP A 26 62.55 -14.59 10.50
N GLU A 27 61.90 -15.41 11.31
CA GLU A 27 62.16 -15.67 12.73
C GLU A 27 61.20 -15.04 13.73
N MET A 28 60.99 -15.84 14.78
CA MET A 28 60.02 -15.74 15.87
C MET A 28 58.61 -16.21 15.47
N GLU A 29 57.97 -17.11 16.19
CA GLU A 29 58.29 -17.74 17.46
C GLU A 29 57.19 -18.79 17.70
N SER A 30 57.53 -19.86 18.42
CA SER A 30 56.64 -20.61 19.31
C SER A 30 55.13 -20.50 19.03
N ASN A 31 54.61 -21.46 18.27
CA ASN A 31 53.19 -21.59 17.91
C ASN A 31 52.28 -22.05 19.09
N THR A 32 52.69 -21.69 20.31
CA THR A 32 52.06 -22.08 21.57
C THR A 32 50.79 -21.28 21.87
N PRO A 33 50.72 -19.94 21.66
CA PRO A 33 49.48 -19.19 21.93
C PRO A 33 48.38 -19.51 20.90
N LEU A 34 48.74 -19.85 19.65
CA LEU A 34 47.79 -20.25 18.61
C LEU A 34 47.14 -21.61 18.92
N LYS A 35 47.90 -22.55 19.50
CA LYS A 35 47.38 -23.85 19.95
C LYS A 35 46.43 -23.73 21.13
N TYR A 36 46.70 -22.82 22.08
CA TYR A 36 45.78 -22.55 23.20
C TYR A 36 44.50 -21.85 22.73
N ALA A 37 44.60 -20.90 21.79
CA ALA A 37 43.43 -20.26 21.19
C ALA A 37 42.53 -21.28 20.45
N PHE A 38 43.14 -22.22 19.72
CA PHE A 38 42.40 -23.28 19.02
C PHE A 38 41.75 -24.26 20.02
N PHE A 39 42.43 -24.63 21.09
CA PHE A 39 41.85 -25.49 22.13
C PHE A 39 40.69 -24.82 22.88
N ILE A 40 40.78 -23.52 23.18
CA ILE A 40 39.69 -22.77 23.81
C ILE A 40 38.49 -22.67 22.87
N LEU A 41 38.72 -22.49 21.56
CA LEU A 41 37.64 -22.39 20.57
C LEU A 41 36.95 -23.74 20.33
N VAL A 42 37.70 -24.85 20.30
CA VAL A 42 37.15 -26.21 20.17
C VAL A 42 36.45 -26.66 21.45
N ALA A 43 37.00 -26.37 22.64
CA ALA A 43 36.33 -26.69 23.91
C ALA A 43 35.07 -25.84 24.12
N GLY A 44 35.09 -24.56 23.70
CA GLY A 44 33.92 -23.68 23.72
C GLY A 44 32.80 -24.15 22.79
N THR A 45 33.13 -24.62 21.57
CA THR A 45 32.13 -25.16 20.64
C THR A 45 31.56 -26.51 21.10
N LEU A 46 32.36 -27.38 21.71
CA LEU A 46 31.87 -28.66 22.25
C LEU A 46 30.97 -28.48 23.49
N LEU A 47 31.21 -27.45 24.32
CA LEU A 47 30.33 -27.12 25.46
C LEU A 47 28.97 -26.53 25.02
N VAL A 48 28.92 -25.79 23.92
CA VAL A 48 27.65 -25.26 23.37
C VAL A 48 26.84 -26.35 22.64
N CYS A 49 27.51 -27.30 21.98
CA CYS A 49 26.82 -28.41 21.32
C CYS A 49 26.43 -29.57 22.27
N GLY A 50 27.07 -29.69 23.44
CA GLY A 50 26.78 -30.74 24.43
C GLY A 50 25.56 -30.50 25.33
N CYS A 51 24.96 -29.30 25.29
CA CYS A 51 23.73 -28.99 26.03
C CYS A 51 22.46 -29.03 25.17
N MET A 52 22.55 -29.37 23.89
CA MET A 52 21.38 -29.72 23.08
C MET A 52 21.11 -31.23 23.18
N GLU A 53 20.93 -31.69 24.42
CA GLU A 53 20.22 -32.95 24.65
C GLU A 53 18.75 -32.65 24.37
N SER A 54 18.18 -33.36 23.39
CA SER A 54 16.81 -33.23 22.93
C SER A 54 15.80 -33.54 24.05
N LYS A 55 15.49 -32.53 24.87
CA LYS A 55 14.23 -32.51 25.63
C LYS A 55 13.16 -31.88 24.76
N SER A 56 12.65 -32.64 23.80
CA SER A 56 11.38 -32.36 23.16
C SER A 56 10.73 -33.64 22.67
N VAL A 57 10.44 -34.56 23.60
CA VAL A 57 9.37 -35.54 23.38
C VAL A 57 8.62 -35.67 24.71
N SER A 58 7.58 -34.84 24.87
CA SER A 58 6.47 -35.15 25.76
C SER A 58 5.63 -36.24 25.06
N PRO A 59 5.26 -37.34 25.73
CA PRO A 59 4.40 -38.37 25.13
C PRO A 59 2.90 -38.04 25.21
N GLU A 60 2.52 -36.85 25.67
CA GLU A 60 1.13 -36.39 25.66
C GLU A 60 1.07 -35.08 24.87
N GLY A 61 0.26 -35.11 23.80
CA GLY A 61 0.41 -34.28 22.62
C GLY A 61 0.41 -32.78 22.87
N GLU A 62 1.39 -32.10 22.28
CA GLU A 62 1.38 -30.65 22.09
C GLU A 62 2.14 -30.25 20.81
N TRP A 63 1.47 -29.38 20.06
CA TRP A 63 1.92 -28.23 19.27
C TRP A 63 3.37 -28.20 18.75
N ILE A 64 3.49 -28.07 17.43
CA ILE A 64 4.73 -27.71 16.75
C ILE A 64 4.94 -26.21 16.93
N ILE A 65 5.97 -25.82 17.70
CA ILE A 65 6.44 -24.44 17.73
C ILE A 65 7.19 -24.17 16.41
N LEU A 66 6.56 -23.44 15.50
CA LEU A 66 7.23 -22.94 14.30
C LEU A 66 8.10 -21.71 14.67
N PRO A 67 9.29 -21.56 14.06
CA PRO A 67 10.11 -20.38 14.29
C PRO A 67 9.36 -19.12 13.82
N ALA A 68 9.50 -18.03 14.56
CA ALA A 68 9.02 -16.72 14.13
C ALA A 68 9.64 -16.39 12.75
N SER A 69 8.79 -16.29 11.72
CA SER A 69 9.21 -15.92 10.39
C SER A 69 9.45 -14.41 10.33
N GLU A 70 10.70 -13.98 10.44
CA GLU A 70 11.11 -12.58 10.17
C GLU A 70 11.16 -12.24 8.67
N VAL A 71 10.71 -13.15 7.79
CA VAL A 71 10.72 -12.93 6.35
C VAL A 71 9.43 -12.24 5.93
N TRP A 72 9.50 -10.92 5.78
CA TRP A 72 8.50 -10.16 5.03
C TRP A 72 8.55 -10.60 3.56
N PRO A 73 7.43 -10.99 2.93
CA PRO A 73 7.44 -11.24 1.50
C PRO A 73 7.79 -9.94 0.77
N GLU A 74 8.82 -9.99 -0.07
CA GLU A 74 9.17 -8.91 -0.97
C GLU A 74 7.92 -8.48 -1.75
N TYR A 75 7.57 -7.21 -1.61
CA TYR A 75 6.37 -6.61 -2.16
C TYR A 75 6.51 -6.51 -3.69
N SER A 76 6.10 -7.55 -4.42
CA SER A 76 5.97 -7.48 -5.87
C SER A 76 4.69 -6.73 -6.21
N GLY A 77 4.82 -5.42 -6.40
CA GLY A 77 3.73 -4.59 -6.86
C GLY A 77 3.30 -4.99 -8.27
N TYR A 78 2.06 -5.45 -8.42
CA TYR A 78 1.26 -5.29 -9.64
C TYR A 78 -0.23 -5.36 -9.25
N SER A 79 -0.94 -4.28 -9.56
CA SER A 79 -2.39 -4.18 -9.80
C SER A 79 -3.34 -4.89 -8.84
N SER A 80 -4.13 -4.10 -8.08
CA SER A 80 -5.37 -4.59 -7.48
C SER A 80 -6.41 -4.86 -8.59
N TRP A 81 -6.28 -6.01 -9.24
CA TRP A 81 -7.43 -6.64 -9.87
C TRP A 81 -8.31 -7.11 -8.72
N SER A 82 -9.28 -6.29 -8.34
CA SER A 82 -10.47 -6.78 -7.65
C SER A 82 -11.36 -7.49 -8.67
N SER A 83 -10.85 -8.54 -9.30
CA SER A 83 -11.70 -9.65 -9.71
C SER A 83 -12.01 -10.38 -8.41
N THR A 84 -13.12 -10.01 -7.77
CA THR A 84 -13.67 -10.62 -6.55
C THR A 84 -13.01 -11.97 -6.22
N PRO A 85 -12.02 -12.02 -5.32
CA PRO A 85 -11.86 -13.19 -4.51
C PRO A 85 -12.98 -13.05 -3.49
N THR A 86 -14.16 -13.58 -3.81
CA THR A 86 -15.03 -14.10 -2.76
C THR A 86 -14.21 -15.20 -2.08
N GLY A 87 -13.33 -14.80 -1.16
CA GLY A 87 -12.96 -15.68 -0.07
C GLY A 87 -14.29 -16.14 0.49
N ASP A 88 -14.53 -17.44 0.44
CA ASP A 88 -15.69 -18.03 1.06
C ASP A 88 -15.47 -17.94 2.57
N TYR A 89 -15.68 -16.76 3.14
CA TYR A 89 -15.35 -16.44 4.53
C TYR A 89 -16.36 -17.06 5.50
N ARG A 90 -16.97 -18.22 5.20
CA ARG A 90 -17.90 -18.97 6.07
C ARG A 90 -18.88 -18.11 6.89
N GLY A 91 -19.36 -17.00 6.32
CA GLY A 91 -20.27 -16.05 6.98
C GLY A 91 -19.65 -14.85 7.72
N LEU A 92 -18.32 -14.67 7.80
CA LEU A 92 -17.71 -13.44 8.30
C LEU A 92 -17.98 -12.27 7.34
N VAL A 93 -18.62 -11.23 7.87
CA VAL A 93 -18.92 -9.98 7.19
C VAL A 93 -18.17 -8.86 7.90
N ILE A 94 -17.40 -8.09 7.12
CA ILE A 94 -16.67 -6.92 7.62
C ILE A 94 -17.36 -5.67 7.11
N THR A 95 -17.71 -4.76 8.01
CA THR A 95 -18.33 -3.47 7.71
C THR A 95 -17.67 -2.36 8.52
N THR A 96 -17.92 -1.11 8.16
CA THR A 96 -17.35 0.08 8.81
C THR A 96 -18.44 1.08 9.18
N VAL A 97 -18.22 1.81 10.26
CA VAL A 97 -19.06 2.94 10.66
C VAL A 97 -18.15 4.14 11.00
N PRO A 98 -18.24 5.25 10.27
CA PRO A 98 -19.00 5.41 9.02
C PRO A 98 -18.38 4.59 7.86
N ASP A 99 -19.17 4.33 6.83
CA ASP A 99 -18.72 3.73 5.55
C ASP A 99 -17.98 4.73 4.66
N TYR A 100 -18.32 6.00 4.82
CA TYR A 100 -17.70 7.16 4.21
C TYR A 100 -17.65 8.31 5.20
N THR A 101 -16.52 9.01 5.26
CA THR A 101 -16.42 10.26 6.02
C THR A 101 -15.62 11.32 5.29
N ALA A 102 -16.00 12.57 5.50
CA ALA A 102 -15.30 13.72 4.96
C ALA A 102 -14.97 14.68 6.11
N VAL A 103 -13.69 15.01 6.22
CA VAL A 103 -13.12 15.79 7.34
C VAL A 103 -12.24 16.90 6.81
N GLU A 104 -12.09 17.97 7.57
CA GLU A 104 -11.13 19.03 7.25
C GLU A 104 -9.70 18.59 7.59
N SER A 105 -8.72 19.14 6.86
CA SER A 105 -7.31 18.85 7.11
C SER A 105 -6.92 19.16 8.57
N GLY A 106 -6.39 18.15 9.27
CA GLY A 106 -5.98 18.24 10.67
C GLY A 106 -7.01 17.77 11.69
N GLU A 107 -8.22 17.40 11.28
CA GLU A 107 -9.22 16.78 12.16
C GLU A 107 -8.92 15.29 12.40
N ASN A 108 -9.26 14.78 13.59
CA ASN A 108 -9.14 13.35 13.85
C ASN A 108 -10.32 12.60 13.21
N VAL A 109 -10.02 11.44 12.65
CA VAL A 109 -11.00 10.50 12.10
C VAL A 109 -11.06 9.28 13.01
N SER A 110 -12.26 8.82 13.34
CA SER A 110 -12.48 7.58 14.09
C SER A 110 -13.41 6.68 13.28
N ILE A 111 -13.02 5.42 13.13
CA ILE A 111 -13.68 4.45 12.25
C ILE A 111 -13.86 3.15 13.01
N ASP A 112 -15.10 2.75 13.22
CA ASP A 112 -15.41 1.45 13.81
C ASP A 112 -15.42 0.37 12.73
N VAL A 113 -14.48 -0.56 12.78
CA VAL A 113 -14.45 -1.76 11.95
C VAL A 113 -15.19 -2.88 12.66
N ILE A 114 -16.29 -3.34 12.08
CA ILE A 114 -17.18 -4.34 12.65
C ILE A 114 -16.97 -5.68 11.93
N PHE A 115 -16.56 -6.69 12.69
CA PHE A 115 -16.43 -8.06 12.26
C PHE A 115 -17.63 -8.85 12.77
N GLU A 116 -18.53 -9.26 11.88
CA GLU A 116 -19.78 -9.94 12.20
C GLU A 116 -19.77 -11.36 11.66
N ASN A 117 -20.06 -12.36 12.50
CA ASN A 117 -20.20 -13.74 12.04
C ASN A 117 -21.66 -14.05 11.70
N ARG A 118 -22.01 -14.05 10.42
CA ARG A 118 -23.32 -14.48 9.88
C ARG A 118 -23.36 -15.96 9.49
N GLY A 119 -22.30 -16.70 9.79
CA GLY A 119 -22.20 -18.13 9.55
C GLY A 119 -22.95 -18.94 10.59
N VAL A 120 -22.88 -20.27 10.45
CA VAL A 120 -23.47 -21.23 11.41
C VAL A 120 -22.45 -21.83 12.37
N ALA A 121 -21.16 -21.58 12.14
CA ALA A 121 -20.05 -22.05 12.96
C ALA A 121 -19.25 -20.86 13.53
N PRO A 122 -18.58 -21.00 14.68
CA PRO A 122 -17.71 -19.96 15.22
C PRO A 122 -16.59 -19.59 14.23
N VAL A 123 -16.21 -18.32 14.22
CA VAL A 123 -15.08 -17.79 13.44
C VAL A 123 -13.98 -17.39 14.40
N VAL A 124 -12.77 -17.90 14.20
CA VAL A 124 -11.60 -17.52 14.98
C VAL A 124 -10.70 -16.64 14.14
N ILE A 125 -10.32 -15.46 14.67
CA ILE A 125 -9.34 -14.52 14.10
C ILE A 125 -8.10 -14.58 15.00
N ASP A 126 -6.98 -15.06 14.46
CA ASP A 126 -5.75 -15.35 15.24
C ASP A 126 -4.75 -14.18 15.32
N ASN A 127 -5.12 -13.04 14.74
CA ASN A 127 -4.27 -11.86 14.65
C ASN A 127 -5.09 -10.59 14.93
N PHE A 128 -5.89 -10.58 16.00
CA PHE A 128 -6.79 -9.48 16.31
C PHE A 128 -6.09 -8.36 17.12
N PRO A 129 -6.32 -7.07 16.81
CA PRO A 129 -6.95 -6.60 15.57
C PRO A 129 -6.05 -6.90 14.35
N PRO A 130 -6.64 -7.21 13.17
CA PRO A 130 -5.87 -7.41 11.94
C PRO A 130 -4.98 -6.22 11.56
N ALA A 131 -4.03 -6.42 10.64
CA ALA A 131 -3.27 -5.31 10.08
C ALA A 131 -4.15 -4.45 9.15
N PHE A 132 -4.00 -3.14 9.23
CA PHE A 132 -4.66 -2.18 8.34
C PHE A 132 -3.67 -1.20 7.72
N LEU A 133 -4.00 -0.72 6.52
CA LEU A 133 -3.27 0.30 5.79
C LEU A 133 -4.21 1.45 5.41
N MET A 134 -3.79 2.68 5.67
CA MET A 134 -4.38 3.87 5.05
C MET A 134 -3.62 4.16 3.75
N LYS A 135 -4.32 4.20 2.62
CA LYS A 135 -3.73 4.41 1.30
C LYS A 135 -4.29 5.65 0.61
N ASP A 136 -3.43 6.41 -0.05
CA ASP A 136 -3.80 7.38 -1.07
C ASP A 136 -3.72 6.69 -2.43
N ARG A 137 -4.87 6.41 -3.05
CA ARG A 137 -4.89 5.69 -4.33
C ARG A 137 -4.39 6.50 -5.51
N ALA A 138 -4.51 7.83 -5.42
CA ALA A 138 -4.07 8.72 -6.46
C ALA A 138 -2.55 8.96 -6.40
N ASP A 139 -1.88 8.59 -5.29
CA ASP A 139 -0.43 8.67 -5.20
C ASP A 139 0.24 7.62 -6.11
N ILE A 140 1.18 8.06 -6.93
CA ILE A 140 1.92 7.21 -7.89
C ILE A 140 3.24 6.69 -7.33
N SER A 141 3.65 7.17 -6.16
CA SER A 141 4.93 6.81 -5.58
C SER A 141 4.87 5.39 -4.98
N ILE A 142 5.96 4.62 -5.10
CA ILE A 142 6.07 3.21 -4.62
C ILE A 142 7.11 3.12 -3.49
N PRO A 143 6.80 2.44 -2.36
CA PRO A 143 5.52 1.79 -2.01
C PRO A 143 4.43 2.80 -1.58
N SER A 144 4.71 4.08 -1.78
CA SER A 144 4.21 5.28 -1.10
C SER A 144 2.79 5.75 -1.44
N ARG A 145 1.94 4.81 -1.88
CA ARG A 145 0.49 4.90 -1.66
C ARG A 145 0.13 4.75 -0.19
N ILE A 146 0.90 3.97 0.56
CA ILE A 146 0.66 3.76 1.99
C ILE A 146 1.03 5.01 2.77
N LYS A 147 0.04 5.63 3.40
CA LYS A 147 0.22 6.78 4.29
C LYS A 147 0.41 6.34 5.72
N ARG A 148 -0.44 5.42 6.20
CA ARG A 148 -0.40 4.96 7.58
C ARG A 148 -0.49 3.45 7.65
N THR A 149 0.24 2.85 8.57
CA THR A 149 0.19 1.42 8.87
C THR A 149 -0.28 1.21 10.31
N TYR A 150 -1.26 0.35 10.48
CA TYR A 150 -1.73 -0.16 11.76
C TYR A 150 -1.28 -1.60 11.86
N LEU A 151 -0.40 -1.87 12.81
CA LEU A 151 0.17 -3.21 13.00
C LEU A 151 -0.92 -4.17 13.50
N ARG A 152 -0.82 -5.42 13.06
CA ARG A 152 -1.67 -6.49 13.61
C ARG A 152 -1.38 -6.68 15.10
N GLY A 153 -2.41 -7.06 15.84
CA GLY A 153 -2.26 -7.60 17.19
C GLY A 153 -1.90 -9.09 17.18
N ASP A 154 -1.59 -9.58 18.38
CA ASP A 154 -1.20 -10.97 18.64
C ASP A 154 -2.30 -11.74 19.39
N ASP A 155 -3.50 -11.17 19.53
CA ASP A 155 -4.61 -11.79 20.25
C ASP A 155 -5.43 -12.71 19.33
N THR A 156 -5.79 -13.88 19.85
CA THR A 156 -6.77 -14.77 19.22
C THR A 156 -8.17 -14.42 19.72
N THR A 157 -9.08 -14.08 18.80
CA THR A 157 -10.48 -13.77 19.09
C THR A 157 -11.42 -14.78 18.43
N THR A 158 -12.42 -15.26 19.16
CA THR A 158 -13.51 -16.09 18.60
C THR A 158 -14.81 -15.32 18.56
N ILE A 159 -15.48 -15.32 17.40
CA ILE A 159 -16.78 -14.70 17.15
C ILE A 159 -17.80 -15.83 16.96
N GLN A 160 -18.76 -15.97 17.87
CA GLN A 160 -19.81 -16.98 17.76
C GLN A 160 -20.78 -16.64 16.61
N PRO A 161 -21.53 -17.63 16.08
CA PRO A 161 -22.62 -17.37 15.13
C PRO A 161 -23.59 -16.30 15.64
N GLY A 162 -23.80 -15.24 14.85
CA GLY A 162 -24.65 -14.10 15.18
C GLY A 162 -23.98 -13.00 16.01
N ASP A 163 -22.78 -13.23 16.54
CA ASP A 163 -22.03 -12.23 17.30
C ASP A 163 -21.21 -11.31 16.39
N ARG A 164 -20.78 -10.19 16.96
CA ARG A 164 -19.86 -9.25 16.32
C ARG A 164 -18.84 -8.71 17.31
N ILE A 165 -17.65 -8.38 16.80
CA ILE A 165 -16.64 -7.60 17.52
C ILE A 165 -16.36 -6.30 16.76
N VAL A 166 -16.03 -5.24 17.50
CA VAL A 166 -15.74 -3.92 16.95
C VAL A 166 -14.30 -3.54 17.30
N HIS A 167 -13.56 -3.07 16.32
CA HIS A 167 -12.24 -2.46 16.49
C HIS A 167 -12.26 -1.04 15.94
N THR A 168 -11.92 -0.06 16.77
CA THR A 168 -11.88 1.35 16.37
C THR A 168 -10.49 1.71 15.88
N ILE A 169 -10.42 2.32 14.70
CA ILE A 169 -9.22 2.91 14.13
C ILE A 169 -9.32 4.43 14.24
N ASP A 170 -8.38 5.01 14.98
CA ASP A 170 -8.19 6.45 15.03
C ASP A 170 -7.07 6.87 14.08
N TRP A 171 -7.33 7.89 13.28
CA TRP A 171 -6.38 8.50 12.38
C TRP A 171 -6.34 10.01 12.59
N ASP A 172 -5.18 10.51 12.99
CA ASP A 172 -4.89 11.93 13.17
C ASP A 172 -4.47 12.63 11.87
N GLN A 173 -4.81 12.02 10.73
CA GLN A 173 -4.40 12.44 9.39
C GLN A 173 -2.89 12.54 9.19
N ARG A 174 -2.08 11.82 9.99
CA ARG A 174 -0.63 11.76 9.78
C ARG A 174 -0.21 10.51 9.04
N ASP A 175 0.86 10.65 8.28
CA ASP A 175 1.55 9.51 7.70
C ASP A 175 2.41 8.77 8.76
N ASN A 176 3.12 7.72 8.33
CA ASN A 176 4.02 6.95 9.18
C ASN A 176 5.18 7.80 9.76
N PRO A 177 5.83 8.67 8.97
CA PRO A 177 6.78 9.66 9.50
C PRO A 177 6.20 10.70 10.47
N GLY A 178 4.88 10.88 10.51
CA GLY A 178 4.19 11.83 11.39
C GLY A 178 3.91 13.18 10.74
N PHE A 179 4.05 13.32 9.42
CA PHE A 179 3.63 14.51 8.68
C PHE A 179 2.13 14.46 8.40
N LEU A 180 1.48 15.62 8.45
CA LEU A 180 0.08 15.73 8.08
C LEU A 180 -0.07 15.44 6.58
N VAL A 181 -1.01 14.58 6.22
CA VAL A 181 -1.30 14.30 4.82
C VAL A 181 -2.06 15.46 4.17
N GLY A 182 -1.89 15.63 2.86
CA GLY A 182 -2.58 16.67 2.11
C GLY A 182 -4.07 16.32 1.85
N PRO A 183 -4.82 17.23 1.22
CA PRO A 183 -6.14 16.91 0.70
C PRO A 183 -6.10 15.71 -0.25
N GLY A 184 -7.09 14.84 -0.14
CA GLY A 184 -7.04 13.55 -0.80
C GLY A 184 -8.25 12.67 -0.48
N ILE A 185 -8.41 11.63 -1.27
CA ILE A 185 -9.34 10.54 -0.99
C ILE A 185 -8.49 9.33 -0.58
N TYR A 186 -8.64 8.97 0.69
CA TYR A 186 -7.88 7.91 1.36
C TYR A 186 -8.75 6.70 1.59
N LEU A 187 -8.15 5.53 1.53
CA LEU A 187 -8.84 4.26 1.62
C LEU A 187 -8.22 3.43 2.73
N LEU A 188 -9.07 2.94 3.64
CA LEU A 188 -8.66 1.98 4.63
C LEU A 188 -8.77 0.58 4.02
N GLU A 189 -7.66 -0.13 4.03
CA GLU A 189 -7.54 -1.51 3.58
C GLU A 189 -7.15 -2.36 4.78
N ILE A 190 -7.93 -3.40 5.06
CA ILE A 190 -7.46 -4.52 5.88
C ILE A 190 -6.52 -5.35 4.98
N THR A 191 -5.42 -5.94 5.49
CA THR A 191 -4.42 -6.66 4.65
C THR A 191 -4.15 -8.12 4.99
N ASP A 192 -4.45 -8.56 6.22
CA ASP A 192 -4.11 -9.89 6.72
C ASP A 192 -5.13 -10.33 7.76
N VAL A 193 -6.00 -11.28 7.44
CA VAL A 193 -6.93 -11.89 8.42
C VAL A 193 -6.67 -13.38 8.46
N MET A 194 -6.20 -13.87 9.61
CA MET A 194 -5.91 -15.29 9.82
C MET A 194 -7.14 -15.96 10.42
N GLN A 195 -7.87 -16.74 9.61
CA GLN A 195 -9.06 -17.46 10.05
C GLN A 195 -8.79 -18.94 10.33
N TYR A 196 -9.35 -19.45 11.43
CA TYR A 196 -9.42 -20.87 11.73
C TYR A 196 -10.88 -21.36 11.78
N ASP A 197 -11.14 -22.52 11.16
CA ASP A 197 -12.48 -23.06 10.95
C ASP A 197 -12.90 -24.14 11.95
N GLY A 198 -12.03 -24.50 12.90
CA GLY A 198 -12.32 -25.50 13.93
C GLY A 198 -12.28 -26.95 13.47
N GLU A 199 -12.20 -27.23 12.17
CA GLU A 199 -12.30 -28.57 11.59
C GLU A 199 -11.04 -29.02 10.86
N THR A 200 -10.24 -28.08 10.35
CA THR A 200 -8.97 -28.33 9.68
C THR A 200 -7.93 -27.29 10.09
N GLU A 201 -6.65 -27.66 10.21
CA GLU A 201 -5.52 -26.72 10.37
C GLU A 201 -5.30 -25.78 9.16
N ASN A 202 -6.30 -25.64 8.29
CA ASN A 202 -6.25 -24.71 7.18
C ASN A 202 -6.35 -23.29 7.72
N VAL A 203 -5.19 -22.73 8.05
CA VAL A 203 -5.01 -21.29 8.17
C VAL A 203 -5.33 -20.68 6.82
N TYR A 204 -6.51 -20.10 6.68
CA TYR A 204 -6.78 -19.24 5.54
C TYR A 204 -5.97 -17.95 5.77
N ARG A 205 -4.74 -17.93 5.25
CA ARG A 205 -3.99 -16.69 5.03
C ARG A 205 -4.55 -16.03 3.79
N GLY A 206 -5.75 -15.48 3.93
CA GLY A 206 -6.29 -14.60 2.91
C GLY A 206 -5.70 -13.22 3.14
N SER A 207 -4.94 -12.71 2.17
CA SER A 207 -4.83 -11.26 2.03
C SER A 207 -6.24 -10.76 1.78
N ILE A 208 -6.99 -10.38 2.81
CA ILE A 208 -8.10 -9.49 2.54
C ILE A 208 -7.37 -8.22 2.11
N GLY A 209 -7.36 -7.87 0.84
CA GLY A 209 -6.85 -6.59 0.29
C GLY A 209 -8.04 -5.71 -0.05
N ARG A 210 -9.04 -5.72 0.83
CA ARG A 210 -10.35 -5.14 0.58
C ARG A 210 -10.39 -3.76 1.21
N GLU A 211 -10.80 -2.81 0.39
CA GLU A 211 -11.13 -1.48 0.85
C GLU A 211 -12.43 -1.55 1.63
N ILE A 212 -12.36 -1.12 2.88
CA ILE A 212 -13.48 -1.24 3.82
C ILE A 212 -14.09 0.12 4.15
N THR A 213 -13.41 1.24 3.89
CA THR A 213 -13.97 2.59 4.00
C THR A 213 -13.16 3.60 3.19
N GLU A 214 -13.84 4.67 2.79
CA GLU A 214 -13.25 5.83 2.10
C GLU A 214 -13.31 7.06 3.03
N ILE A 215 -12.21 7.81 3.08
CA ILE A 215 -12.05 9.03 3.88
C ILE A 215 -11.61 10.15 2.95
N THR A 216 -12.41 11.20 2.87
CA THR A 216 -12.03 12.43 2.17
C THR A 216 -11.42 13.43 3.16
N VAL A 217 -10.19 13.86 2.91
CA VAL A 217 -9.59 15.01 3.59
C VAL A 217 -9.75 16.26 2.73
N ARG A 218 -10.45 17.27 3.26
CA ARG A 218 -10.72 18.53 2.59
C ARG A 218 -9.61 19.56 2.84
N PRO A 219 -9.38 20.50 1.91
CA PRO A 219 -8.48 21.64 2.13
C PRO A 219 -8.92 22.49 3.32
N ALA A 220 -7.99 22.89 4.19
CA ALA A 220 -8.27 23.73 5.37
C ALA A 220 -8.83 25.13 5.02
N GLY A 221 -8.61 25.62 3.79
CA GLY A 221 -9.15 26.88 3.28
C GLY A 221 -10.56 26.78 2.69
N GLY A 222 -11.18 25.59 2.78
CA GLY A 222 -12.41 25.25 2.09
C GLY A 222 -12.18 24.76 0.67
N SER A 223 -13.21 24.10 0.14
CA SER A 223 -13.20 23.49 -1.19
C SER A 223 -13.84 24.41 -2.22
N LEU A 224 -13.41 24.30 -3.47
CA LEU A 224 -14.07 24.91 -4.61
C LEU A 224 -15.39 24.18 -4.93
N GLU A 225 -16.48 24.94 -5.04
CA GLU A 225 -17.81 24.40 -5.37
C GLU A 225 -18.38 25.09 -6.60
N ARG A 226 -18.17 24.49 -7.78
CA ARG A 226 -18.76 24.95 -9.04
C ARG A 226 -18.63 23.89 -10.12
N SER A 227 -19.47 24.02 -11.14
CA SER A 227 -19.36 23.27 -12.38
C SER A 227 -18.70 24.12 -13.45
N ILE A 228 -17.77 23.53 -14.19
CA ILE A 228 -17.00 24.17 -15.25
C ILE A 228 -17.21 23.34 -16.51
N VAL A 229 -17.64 24.02 -17.56
CA VAL A 229 -17.79 23.40 -18.88
C VAL A 229 -16.44 23.52 -19.58
N ALA A 230 -15.77 22.39 -19.80
CA ALA A 230 -14.45 22.36 -20.43
C ALA A 230 -14.58 22.28 -21.95
N ASN A 231 -15.33 21.30 -22.45
CA ASN A 231 -15.52 21.01 -23.88
C ASN A 231 -14.22 21.06 -24.71
N GLN A 232 -13.12 20.56 -24.14
CA GLN A 232 -11.84 20.46 -24.82
C GLN A 232 -11.71 19.07 -25.43
N ALA A 233 -11.53 19.00 -26.75
CA ALA A 233 -11.35 17.74 -27.48
C ALA A 233 -9.92 17.66 -28.00
N VAL A 234 -9.29 16.50 -27.80
CA VAL A 234 -7.96 16.18 -28.31
C VAL A 234 -8.07 14.88 -29.09
N THR A 235 -7.47 14.82 -30.27
CA THR A 235 -7.47 13.64 -31.14
C THR A 235 -6.06 13.10 -31.26
N ASN A 236 -5.91 11.79 -31.05
CA ASN A 236 -4.66 11.06 -31.23
C ASN A 236 -4.96 9.78 -32.01
N GLY A 237 -4.39 9.67 -33.21
CA GLY A 237 -4.76 8.60 -34.15
C GLY A 237 -6.25 8.65 -34.49
N THR A 238 -6.94 7.52 -34.29
CA THR A 238 -8.37 7.34 -34.56
C THR A 238 -9.26 7.58 -33.35
N ILE A 239 -8.69 8.06 -32.23
CA ILE A 239 -9.41 8.24 -30.97
C ILE A 239 -9.40 9.73 -30.59
N THR A 240 -10.59 10.25 -30.38
CA THR A 240 -10.82 11.60 -29.86
C THR A 240 -11.35 11.49 -28.44
N ILE A 241 -10.62 12.04 -27.47
CA ILE A 241 -11.08 12.16 -26.09
C ILE A 241 -11.46 13.63 -25.86
N THR A 242 -12.62 13.84 -25.25
CA THR A 242 -13.13 15.16 -24.89
C THR A 242 -13.30 15.21 -23.39
N LEU A 243 -12.67 16.18 -22.73
CA LEU A 243 -13.04 16.57 -21.37
C LEU A 243 -14.29 17.46 -21.48
N GLU A 244 -15.45 16.91 -21.15
CA GLU A 244 -16.75 17.57 -21.27
C GLU A 244 -16.90 18.63 -20.16
N SER A 245 -16.74 18.21 -18.90
CA SER A 245 -16.96 19.07 -17.74
C SER A 245 -16.17 18.65 -16.51
N ILE A 246 -16.05 19.60 -15.57
CA ILE A 246 -15.50 19.42 -14.23
C ILE A 246 -16.57 19.87 -13.24
N HIS A 247 -17.01 18.98 -12.37
CA HIS A 247 -17.95 19.28 -11.29
C HIS A 247 -17.21 19.24 -9.95
N ALA A 248 -16.72 20.39 -9.51
CA ALA A 248 -16.09 20.52 -8.20
C ALA A 248 -17.17 20.61 -7.11
N LYS A 249 -17.14 19.68 -6.16
CA LYS A 249 -18.01 19.60 -4.99
C LYS A 249 -17.15 19.71 -3.72
N THR A 250 -17.80 19.82 -2.56
CA THR A 250 -17.10 20.05 -1.29
C THR A 250 -16.12 18.92 -0.92
N ASP A 251 -16.41 17.69 -1.34
CA ASP A 251 -15.74 16.47 -0.91
C ASP A 251 -15.11 15.65 -2.05
N HIS A 252 -15.39 15.98 -3.31
CA HIS A 252 -14.73 15.38 -4.46
C HIS A 252 -14.92 16.24 -5.70
N VAL A 253 -14.19 15.94 -6.75
CA VAL A 253 -14.38 16.54 -8.07
C VAL A 253 -14.68 15.43 -9.06
N GLU A 254 -15.73 15.61 -9.84
CA GLU A 254 -16.09 14.69 -10.91
C GLU A 254 -15.60 15.26 -12.24
N LEU A 255 -14.66 14.56 -12.88
CA LEU A 255 -14.21 14.83 -14.24
C LEU A 255 -15.03 13.97 -15.20
N VAL A 256 -15.66 14.59 -16.19
CA VAL A 256 -16.50 13.90 -17.17
C VAL A 256 -15.82 13.92 -18.53
N PHE A 257 -15.55 12.74 -19.07
CA PHE A 257 -14.95 12.57 -20.39
C PHE A 257 -15.92 11.89 -21.35
N SER A 258 -15.77 12.17 -22.63
CA SER A 258 -16.28 11.32 -23.69
C SER A 258 -15.17 10.89 -24.63
N ALA A 259 -15.13 9.61 -25.01
CA ALA A 259 -14.23 9.12 -26.05
C ALA A 259 -15.04 8.76 -27.30
N LEU A 260 -14.54 9.12 -28.47
CA LEU A 260 -15.06 8.77 -29.77
C LEU A 260 -13.95 8.08 -30.56
N ALA A 261 -14.23 6.91 -31.12
CA ALA A 261 -13.31 6.18 -31.99
C ALA A 261 -13.87 6.08 -33.41
N ASP A 262 -13.06 6.46 -34.40
CA ASP A 262 -13.45 6.47 -35.83
C ASP A 262 -13.65 5.06 -36.42
N SER A 263 -13.10 4.04 -35.76
CA SER A 263 -13.30 2.63 -36.07
C SER A 263 -13.33 1.84 -34.76
N PRO A 264 -14.27 0.89 -34.59
CA PRO A 264 -14.27 0.04 -33.40
C PRO A 264 -13.05 -0.86 -33.34
N GLY A 265 -12.44 -1.16 -34.49
CA GLY A 265 -11.25 -1.97 -34.61
C GLY A 265 -10.00 -1.12 -34.60
N TYR A 266 -9.08 -1.34 -33.66
CA TYR A 266 -7.69 -0.93 -33.81
C TYR A 266 -6.79 -2.16 -33.87
N VAL A 267 -5.69 -2.06 -34.62
CA VAL A 267 -4.71 -3.14 -34.75
C VAL A 267 -3.58 -2.86 -33.76
N ALA A 268 -3.51 -3.68 -32.71
CA ALA A 268 -2.34 -3.72 -31.82
C ALA A 268 -1.28 -4.64 -32.44
N VAL A 269 -0.01 -4.25 -32.40
CA VAL A 269 1.10 -5.15 -32.73
C VAL A 269 1.75 -5.58 -31.43
N MET A 270 1.70 -6.88 -31.11
CA MET A 270 2.34 -7.45 -29.94
C MET A 270 3.88 -7.44 -30.09
N ASP A 271 4.61 -7.62 -28.99
CA ASP A 271 6.09 -7.67 -28.99
C ASP A 271 6.67 -8.75 -29.93
N ASP A 272 5.89 -9.80 -30.23
CA ASP A 272 6.25 -10.86 -31.17
C ASP A 272 5.88 -10.56 -32.64
N GLY A 273 5.41 -9.34 -32.92
CA GLY A 273 5.05 -8.87 -34.25
C GLY A 273 3.67 -9.30 -34.74
N ARG A 274 2.87 -10.02 -33.93
CA ARG A 274 1.50 -10.37 -34.32
C ARG A 274 0.57 -9.17 -34.22
N GLU A 275 -0.18 -8.95 -35.29
CA GLU A 275 -1.29 -8.00 -35.33
C GLU A 275 -2.54 -8.60 -34.68
N TRP A 276 -3.13 -7.88 -33.74
CA TRP A 276 -4.38 -8.25 -33.09
C TRP A 276 -5.39 -7.12 -33.23
N THR A 277 -6.53 -7.42 -33.87
CA THR A 277 -7.63 -6.45 -34.01
C THR A 277 -8.47 -6.49 -32.74
N HIS A 278 -8.40 -5.43 -31.95
CA HIS A 278 -9.25 -5.24 -30.79
C HIS A 278 -10.48 -4.42 -31.17
N VAL A 279 -11.64 -4.88 -30.73
CA VAL A 279 -12.90 -4.15 -30.82
C VAL A 279 -13.11 -3.42 -29.51
N LEU A 280 -13.13 -2.09 -29.54
CA LEU A 280 -13.33 -1.25 -28.35
C LEU A 280 -14.65 -1.62 -27.66
N SER A 281 -14.58 -2.15 -26.44
CA SER A 281 -15.78 -2.55 -25.69
C SER A 281 -16.06 -1.58 -24.53
N PRO A 282 -17.27 -0.99 -24.46
CA PRO A 282 -17.66 -0.03 -23.42
C PRO A 282 -17.61 -0.61 -22.01
N GLU A 283 -17.69 -1.93 -21.88
CA GLU A 283 -17.75 -2.65 -20.61
C GLU A 283 -16.37 -2.97 -20.03
N TYR A 284 -15.29 -2.87 -20.83
CA TYR A 284 -13.99 -3.44 -20.46
C TYR A 284 -12.79 -2.51 -20.65
N GLU A 285 -12.98 -1.28 -21.13
CA GLU A 285 -11.86 -0.39 -21.46
C GLU A 285 -11.79 0.82 -20.52
N PRO A 286 -10.92 0.75 -19.49
CA PRO A 286 -10.67 1.88 -18.61
C PRO A 286 -9.87 2.96 -19.35
N LEU A 287 -10.22 4.21 -19.08
CA LEU A 287 -9.37 5.35 -19.40
C LEU A 287 -8.28 5.46 -18.33
N HIS A 288 -7.03 5.56 -18.76
CA HIS A 288 -5.85 5.66 -17.90
C HIS A 288 -5.26 7.06 -18.02
N GLY A 289 -4.84 7.63 -16.89
CA GLY A 289 -4.19 8.92 -16.93
C GLY A 289 -3.84 9.47 -15.56
N PHE A 290 -3.36 10.70 -15.61
CA PHE A 290 -2.88 11.45 -14.47
C PHE A 290 -3.47 12.85 -14.48
N TYR A 291 -3.43 13.49 -13.33
CA TYR A 291 -3.75 14.89 -13.18
C TYR A 291 -2.76 15.58 -12.26
N ARG A 292 -2.74 16.89 -12.35
CA ARG A 292 -2.01 17.78 -11.47
C ARG A 292 -2.87 19.00 -11.20
N ILE A 293 -3.00 19.33 -9.92
CA ILE A 293 -3.64 20.56 -9.46
C ILE A 293 -2.52 21.59 -9.29
N ASP A 294 -2.66 22.74 -9.96
CA ASP A 294 -1.65 23.80 -10.02
C ASP A 294 -0.24 23.25 -10.36
N ASP A 295 0.76 23.58 -9.56
CA ASP A 295 2.14 23.10 -9.65
C ASP A 295 2.44 21.92 -8.69
N GLY A 296 1.38 21.29 -8.16
CA GLY A 296 1.46 20.19 -7.20
C GLY A 296 2.01 18.88 -7.76
N MET A 297 1.90 17.82 -6.96
CA MET A 297 2.34 16.48 -7.37
C MET A 297 1.43 15.92 -8.47
N MET A 298 2.02 15.14 -9.37
CA MET A 298 1.28 14.34 -10.35
C MET A 298 0.59 13.18 -9.63
N ARG A 299 -0.69 12.99 -9.93
CA ARG A 299 -1.56 11.99 -9.29
C ARG A 299 -2.29 11.17 -10.34
N TYR A 300 -2.67 9.94 -10.02
CA TYR A 300 -3.33 8.99 -10.93
C TYR A 300 -4.85 9.16 -10.91
N LEU A 301 -5.48 9.16 -12.09
CA LEU A 301 -6.93 9.13 -12.24
C LEU A 301 -7.46 7.77 -11.79
N TRP A 302 -8.09 7.73 -10.61
CA TRP A 302 -8.68 6.53 -10.04
C TRP A 302 -10.21 6.55 -10.16
N LYS A 303 -10.86 5.39 -10.00
CA LYS A 303 -12.32 5.21 -10.10
C LYS A 303 -12.91 5.78 -11.40
N VAL A 304 -12.34 5.34 -12.52
CA VAL A 304 -12.85 5.65 -13.84
C VAL A 304 -14.01 4.71 -14.15
N GLU A 305 -15.22 5.23 -14.08
CA GLU A 305 -16.45 4.48 -14.33
C GLU A 305 -16.94 4.76 -15.76
N SER A 306 -17.08 3.70 -16.55
CA SER A 306 -17.79 3.75 -17.83
C SER A 306 -19.29 3.87 -17.54
N THR A 307 -19.91 4.93 -18.04
CA THR A 307 -21.37 5.15 -17.92
C THR A 307 -22.16 4.60 -19.10
N GLY A 308 -21.50 3.74 -19.90
CA GLY A 308 -22.04 3.19 -21.15
C GLY A 308 -21.72 4.05 -22.37
N GLY A 309 -22.10 3.53 -23.53
CA GLY A 309 -21.90 4.20 -24.82
C GLY A 309 -22.87 3.73 -25.90
N GLN A 310 -23.19 4.62 -26.83
CA GLN A 310 -23.91 4.32 -28.07
C GLN A 310 -23.10 4.85 -29.24
N ASP A 311 -23.11 4.14 -30.37
CA ASP A 311 -22.47 4.56 -31.63
C ASP A 311 -20.99 4.97 -31.47
N TYR A 312 -20.21 4.15 -30.73
CA TYR A 312 -18.77 4.36 -30.47
C TYR A 312 -18.43 5.64 -29.70
N ARG A 313 -19.44 6.27 -29.08
CA ARG A 313 -19.25 7.32 -28.08
C ARG A 313 -19.35 6.72 -26.69
N TYR A 314 -18.24 6.74 -25.98
CA TYR A 314 -18.12 6.26 -24.61
C TYR A 314 -18.10 7.44 -23.66
N ARG A 315 -18.75 7.34 -22.49
CA ARG A 315 -18.68 8.38 -21.47
C ARG A 315 -18.09 7.84 -20.17
N TYR A 316 -17.13 8.56 -19.63
CA TYR A 316 -16.40 8.22 -18.42
C TYR A 316 -16.57 9.28 -17.35
N ARG A 317 -16.62 8.83 -16.10
CA ARG A 317 -16.55 9.68 -14.91
C ARG A 317 -15.36 9.27 -14.07
N CYS A 318 -14.54 10.22 -13.67
CA CYS A 318 -13.45 10.03 -12.73
C CYS A 318 -13.69 10.90 -11.49
N SER A 319 -13.45 10.35 -10.31
CA SER A 319 -13.48 11.10 -9.05
C SER A 319 -12.06 11.40 -8.59
N ILE A 320 -11.75 12.68 -8.36
CA ILE A 320 -10.49 13.12 -7.75
C ILE A 320 -10.78 13.87 -6.44
N GLU A 321 -9.74 14.20 -5.69
CA GLU A 321 -9.84 14.94 -4.42
C GLU A 321 -10.49 16.32 -4.59
N PRO A 322 -11.11 16.86 -3.53
CA PRO A 322 -11.66 18.21 -3.55
C PRO A 322 -10.58 19.25 -3.84
N LEU A 323 -10.89 20.21 -4.72
CA LEU A 323 -9.96 21.29 -5.05
C LEU A 323 -9.97 22.36 -3.95
N PRO A 324 -8.81 22.92 -3.58
CA PRO A 324 -8.74 24.13 -2.77
C PRO A 324 -9.53 25.28 -3.40
N ARG A 325 -10.10 26.16 -2.56
CA ARG A 325 -10.88 27.32 -3.04
C ARG A 325 -10.07 28.27 -3.93
N ASP A 326 -8.77 28.37 -3.70
CA ASP A 326 -7.81 29.25 -4.38
C ASP A 326 -7.06 28.58 -5.53
N VAL A 327 -7.49 27.38 -5.94
CA VAL A 327 -6.94 26.66 -7.09
C VAL A 327 -6.98 27.53 -8.36
N GLN A 328 -5.91 27.50 -9.15
CA GLN A 328 -5.78 28.31 -10.36
C GLN A 328 -5.96 27.48 -11.63
N SER A 329 -5.52 26.23 -11.60
CA SER A 329 -5.56 25.35 -12.76
C SER A 329 -5.57 23.87 -12.40
N ILE A 330 -6.09 23.08 -13.33
CA ILE A 330 -5.94 21.63 -13.34
C ILE A 330 -5.42 21.20 -14.70
N THR A 331 -4.38 20.38 -14.69
CA THR A 331 -3.87 19.71 -15.89
C THR A 331 -4.26 18.24 -15.80
N VAL A 332 -4.81 17.70 -16.87
CA VAL A 332 -5.17 16.29 -16.96
C VAL A 332 -4.53 15.69 -18.21
N THR A 333 -3.88 14.55 -18.06
CA THR A 333 -3.20 13.82 -19.13
C THR A 333 -3.76 12.42 -19.17
N ILE A 334 -4.40 12.06 -20.27
CA ILE A 334 -4.79 10.67 -20.54
C ILE A 334 -3.65 10.04 -21.32
N ASP A 335 -3.11 8.93 -20.82
CA ASP A 335 -1.97 8.23 -21.41
C ASP A 335 -2.36 6.86 -22.02
N GLY A 336 -3.61 6.43 -21.81
CA GLY A 336 -4.14 5.21 -22.39
C GLY A 336 -5.66 5.17 -22.44
N PHE A 337 -6.17 4.49 -23.46
CA PHE A 337 -7.58 4.16 -23.61
C PHE A 337 -7.71 2.65 -23.84
N GLY A 338 -8.09 1.92 -22.79
CA GLY A 338 -8.00 0.46 -22.81
C GLY A 338 -6.55 0.03 -23.12
N PRO A 339 -6.32 -0.85 -24.11
CA PRO A 339 -4.97 -1.25 -24.50
C PRO A 339 -4.30 -0.31 -25.51
N VAL A 340 -4.94 0.81 -25.88
CA VAL A 340 -4.38 1.79 -26.82
C VAL A 340 -3.57 2.83 -26.06
N PRO A 341 -2.23 2.85 -26.18
CA PRO A 341 -1.44 3.96 -25.67
C PRO A 341 -1.69 5.20 -26.53
N GLY A 342 -1.76 6.36 -25.89
CA GLY A 342 -1.93 7.64 -26.58
C GLY A 342 -1.83 8.78 -25.59
N LEU A 343 -1.53 9.98 -26.07
CA LEU A 343 -1.41 11.15 -25.20
C LEU A 343 -2.51 12.15 -25.54
N TRP A 344 -3.34 12.48 -24.54
CA TRP A 344 -4.36 13.53 -24.62
C TRP A 344 -4.22 14.46 -23.41
N ASP A 345 -3.73 15.68 -23.65
CA ASP A 345 -3.45 16.67 -22.61
C ASP A 345 -4.52 17.77 -22.59
N TYR A 346 -4.99 18.07 -21.39
CA TYR A 346 -5.96 19.12 -21.11
C TYR A 346 -5.38 20.08 -20.07
N HIS A 347 -5.49 21.38 -20.35
CA HIS A 347 -5.12 22.42 -19.41
C HIS A 347 -6.32 23.34 -19.17
N ILE A 348 -6.82 23.33 -17.94
CA ILE A 348 -8.02 24.05 -17.54
C ILE A 348 -7.65 25.09 -16.50
N THR A 349 -7.89 26.37 -16.84
CA THR A 349 -7.82 27.47 -15.87
C THR A 349 -9.15 27.57 -15.14
N LEU A 350 -9.06 27.75 -13.81
CA LEU A 350 -10.18 27.75 -12.88
C LEU A 350 -10.48 29.20 -12.45
#